data_AF-A0A0R3WRB5-F1
#
_entry.id   AF-A0A0R3WRB5-F1
#
_cell.length_a   1.000
_cell.length_b   1.000
_cell.length_c   1.000
_cell.angle_alpha   90.00
_cell.angle_beta   90.00
_cell.angle_gamma   90.00
#
_symmetry.space_group_name_H-M   'P 1'
#
loop_
_entity.id
_entity.type
_entity.pdbx_description
1 polymer ?
#
loop_
_entity_poly.entity_id
_entity_poly.type
_entity_poly.pdbx_seq_one_letter_code
_entity_poly.pdbx_strand_id
1 'polypeptide(L)' 'MPYGAQKSAIVQARLSQFQENETNVVHFREIPSHVLQKVCSYFAYKVRYSNSSSEIPEFPIAPEISLELLMAANFLDC' A
#
# COMPACT_ATOMS: atom_id res chain seq x y z
N MET A 1 -12.39 -16.58 -44.50
CA MET A 1 -11.53 -16.90 -43.34
C MET A 1 -10.32 -15.94 -43.33
N PRO A 2 -10.34 -14.82 -42.59
CA PRO A 2 -9.12 -14.10 -42.26
C PRO A 2 -8.76 -14.30 -40.78
N TYR A 3 -7.47 -14.56 -40.56
CA TYR A 3 -6.84 -14.89 -39.29
C TYR A 3 -7.03 -13.77 -38.26
N GLY A 4 -7.57 -14.13 -37.10
CA GLY A 4 -7.63 -13.26 -35.93
C GLY A 4 -6.23 -13.05 -35.35
N ALA A 5 -5.78 -11.79 -35.35
CA ALA A 5 -4.58 -11.39 -34.64
C ALA A 5 -4.81 -11.57 -33.14
N GLN A 6 -4.27 -12.64 -32.57
CA GLN A 6 -4.26 -12.89 -31.14
C GLN A 6 -3.26 -11.91 -30.49
N LYS A 7 -3.75 -10.72 -30.14
CA LYS A 7 -2.96 -9.71 -29.42
C LYS A 7 -2.69 -10.23 -28.01
N SER A 8 -1.47 -10.74 -27.85
CA SER A 8 -0.84 -11.26 -26.64
C SER A 8 -1.11 -10.40 -25.40
N ALA A 9 -1.94 -10.89 -24.47
CA ALA A 9 -2.32 -10.20 -23.23
C ALA A 9 -1.13 -9.98 -22.27
N ILE A 10 -0.02 -10.70 -22.45
CA ILE A 10 1.17 -10.61 -21.59
C ILE A 10 1.93 -9.29 -21.72
N VAL A 11 1.75 -8.53 -22.81
CA VAL A 11 2.46 -7.25 -23.00
C VAL A 11 1.77 -6.11 -22.24
N GLN A 12 0.45 -6.14 -22.12
CA GLN A 12 -0.29 -5.10 -21.38
C GLN A 12 -0.02 -5.15 -19.88
N ALA A 13 0.12 -6.34 -19.31
CA ALA A 13 0.42 -6.52 -17.88
C ALA A 13 1.77 -5.90 -17.48
N ARG A 14 2.75 -5.88 -18.39
CA ARG A 14 4.07 -5.30 -18.13
C ARG A 14 4.06 -3.77 -18.19
N LEU A 15 3.25 -3.15 -19.03
CA LEU A 15 3.13 -1.69 -19.07
C LEU A 15 2.51 -1.12 -17.79
N SER A 16 1.59 -1.86 -17.16
CA SER A 16 1.02 -1.48 -15.86
C SER A 16 2.06 -1.49 -14.73
N GLN A 17 3.13 -2.28 -14.83
CA GLN A 17 4.21 -2.32 -13.83
C GLN A 17 5.21 -1.16 -13.95
N PHE A 18 5.20 -0.39 -15.04
CA PHE A 18 6.12 0.75 -15.23
C PHE A 18 5.47 2.13 -15.03
N GLN A 19 4.14 2.21 -15.00
CA GLN A 19 3.43 3.50 -14.89
C GLN A 19 3.38 4.07 -13.46
N GLU A 20 3.56 3.23 -12.43
CA GLU A 20 3.61 3.68 -11.03
C GLU A 20 4.88 4.49 -10.74
N ASN A 21 5.96 4.26 -11.50
CA ASN A 21 7.25 4.92 -11.27
C ASN A 21 7.29 6.39 -11.76
N GLU A 22 6.34 6.82 -12.59
CA GLU A 22 6.28 8.20 -13.10
C GLU A 22 5.32 9.11 -12.34
N THR A 23 4.28 8.54 -11.71
CA THR A 23 3.19 9.36 -11.14
C THR A 23 3.25 9.49 -9.62
N ASN A 24 4.00 8.66 -8.88
CA ASN A 24 4.04 8.66 -7.41
C ASN A 24 2.64 8.59 -6.74
N VAL A 25 1.65 8.04 -7.44
CA VAL A 25 0.26 7.93 -6.97
C VAL A 25 -0.10 6.45 -6.89
N VAL A 26 -0.54 6.02 -5.72
CA VAL A 26 -1.06 4.67 -5.48
C VAL A 26 -2.56 4.76 -5.19
N HIS A 27 -3.37 3.99 -5.93
CA HIS A 27 -4.82 3.97 -5.76
C HIS A 27 -5.26 2.74 -4.97
N PHE A 28 -5.55 2.91 -3.68
CA PHE A 28 -6.14 1.86 -2.86
C PHE A 28 -7.66 1.79 -3.06
N ARG A 29 -8.15 0.65 -3.56
CA ARG A 29 -9.60 0.39 -3.69
C ARG A 29 -10.18 -0.40 -2.52
N GLU A 30 -9.33 -1.15 -1.83
CA GLU A 30 -9.70 -2.08 -0.77
C GLU A 30 -9.45 -1.50 0.64
N ILE A 31 -8.62 -0.46 0.75
CA ILE A 31 -8.30 0.19 2.03
C ILE A 31 -9.15 1.45 2.17
N PRO A 32 -10.01 1.54 3.20
CA PRO A 32 -10.80 2.75 3.44
C PRO A 32 -9.93 3.89 3.99
N SER A 33 -10.40 5.13 3.80
CA SER A 33 -9.64 6.35 4.13
C SER A 33 -9.19 6.43 5.58
N HIS A 34 -10.04 6.02 6.51
CA HIS A 34 -9.77 6.06 7.95
C HIS A 34 -8.64 5.10 8.38
N VAL A 35 -8.51 3.95 7.70
CA VAL A 35 -7.40 3.01 7.91
C VAL A 35 -6.13 3.54 7.27
N LEU A 36 -6.22 4.04 6.02
CA LEU A 36 -5.06 4.58 5.31
C LEU A 36 -4.41 5.74 6.08
N GLN A 37 -5.21 6.59 6.72
CA GLN A 37 -4.71 7.66 7.58
C GLN A 37 -3.84 7.13 8.73
N LYS A 38 -4.23 6.00 9.35
CA LYS A 38 -3.42 5.37 10.40
C LYS A 38 -2.18 4.68 9.86
N VAL A 39 -2.25 4.04 8.69
CA VAL A 39 -1.06 3.49 8.01
C VAL A 39 -0.04 4.60 7.75
N CYS A 40 -0.45 5.74 7.19
CA CYS A 40 0.45 6.88 6.97
C CYS A 40 1.06 7.41 8.28
N SER A 41 0.25 7.48 9.34
CA SER A 41 0.72 7.88 10.68
C SER A 41 1.76 6.89 11.22
N TYR A 42 1.54 5.59 11.00
CA TYR A 42 2.47 4.53 11.38
C TYR A 42 3.78 4.61 10.60
N PHE A 43 3.77 4.90 9.30
CA PHE A 43 5.01 5.09 8.54
C PHE A 43 5.84 6.26 9.06
N ALA A 44 5.20 7.40 9.36
CA ALA A 44 5.90 8.54 9.95
C ALA A 44 6.48 8.17 11.34
N TYR A 45 5.72 7.46 12.16
CA TYR A 45 6.16 6.95 13.44
C TYR A 45 7.36 5.98 13.30
N LYS A 46 7.25 4.98 12.43
CA LYS A 46 8.30 3.99 12.15
C LYS A 46 9.59 4.68 11.72
N VAL A 47 9.54 5.61 10.78
CA VAL A 47 10.71 6.39 10.33
C VAL A 47 11.31 7.22 11.48
N ARG A 48 10.46 7.85 12.30
CA ARG A 48 10.89 8.73 13.39
C ARG A 48 11.55 7.99 14.56
N TYR A 49 11.15 6.74 14.80
CA TYR A 49 11.61 5.96 15.95
C TYR A 49 12.52 4.78 15.58
N SER A 50 12.61 4.38 14.30
CA SER A 50 13.45 3.24 13.86
C SER A 50 14.94 3.41 14.16
N ASN A 51 15.44 4.64 14.26
CA ASN A 51 16.84 4.94 14.58
C ASN A 51 16.98 5.74 15.88
N SER A 52 15.91 5.84 16.68
CA SER A 52 15.91 6.61 17.92
C SER A 52 16.29 5.71 19.10
N SER A 53 17.26 6.14 19.91
CA SER A 53 17.61 5.51 21.19
C SER A 53 16.82 6.07 22.37
N SER A 54 15.78 6.87 22.10
CA SER A 54 14.91 7.49 23.10
C SER A 54 13.71 6.60 23.40
N GLU A 55 12.97 6.88 24.48
CA GLU A 55 11.73 6.18 24.79
C GLU A 55 10.75 6.25 23.60
N ILE A 56 10.29 5.07 23.18
CA ILE A 56 9.38 4.88 22.06
C ILE A 56 7.96 5.02 22.63
N PRO A 57 7.19 6.07 22.27
CA PRO A 57 5.85 6.26 22.79
C PRO A 57 4.89 5.24 22.18
N GLU A 58 3.85 4.84 22.91
CA GLU A 58 2.86 3.90 22.41
C GLU A 58 2.11 4.46 21.18
N PHE A 59 1.86 3.62 20.17
CA PHE A 59 1.06 3.98 19.02
C PHE A 59 -0.39 3.50 19.24
N PRO A 60 -1.33 4.37 19.62
CA PRO A 60 -2.68 3.95 19.97
C PRO A 60 -3.44 3.49 18.72
N ILE A 61 -3.90 2.25 18.75
CA ILE A 61 -4.76 1.63 17.73
C ILE A 61 -6.10 1.34 18.37
N ALA A 62 -7.18 1.87 17.79
CA ALA A 62 -8.52 1.58 18.25
C ALA A 62 -8.90 0.13 17.86
N PRO A 63 -9.51 -0.65 18.76
CA PRO A 63 -9.81 -2.06 18.51
C PRO A 63 -10.70 -2.28 17.28
N GLU A 64 -11.53 -1.29 16.93
CA GLU A 64 -12.44 -1.33 15.79
C GLU A 64 -11.69 -1.37 14.44
N ILE A 65 -10.51 -0.71 14.36
CA ILE A 65 -9.73 -0.63 13.12
C ILE A 65 -8.56 -1.64 13.09
N SER A 66 -8.32 -2.37 14.18
CA SER A 66 -7.17 -3.27 14.31
C SER A 66 -7.13 -4.36 13.24
N LEU A 67 -8.29 -4.94 12.90
CA LEU A 67 -8.37 -5.98 11.86
C LEU A 67 -8.12 -5.42 10.46
N GLU A 68 -8.72 -4.28 10.15
CA GLU A 68 -8.51 -3.62 8.85
C GLU A 68 -7.07 -3.14 8.68
N LEU A 69 -6.46 -2.63 9.76
CA LEU A 69 -5.06 -2.23 9.77
C LEU A 69 -4.13 -3.44 9.58
N LEU A 70 -4.46 -4.60 10.15
CA LEU A 70 -3.72 -5.84 9.94
C LEU A 70 -3.80 -6.32 8.48
N MET A 71 -4.99 -6.28 7.87
CA MET A 71 -5.17 -6.62 6.46
C MET A 71 -4.41 -5.64 5.55
N ALA A 72 -4.45 -4.34 5.87
CA ALA A 72 -3.69 -3.32 5.16
C ALA A 72 -2.18 -3.52 5.32
N ALA A 73 -1.69 -3.86 6.52
CA ALA A 73 -0.27 -4.14 6.76
C ALA A 73 0.20 -5.37 5.98
N ASN A 74 -0.61 -6.43 5.94
CA ASN A 74 -0.32 -7.62 5.13
C ASN A 74 -0.34 -7.32 3.62
N PHE A 75 -1.22 -6.44 3.15
CA PHE A 75 -1.26 -6.00 1.75
C PHE A 75 -0.05 -5.13 1.38
N LEU A 76 0.41 -4.30 2.31
CA LEU A 76 1.52 -3.37 2.13
C LEU A 76 2.90 -3.97 2.47
N ASP A 77 2.92 -5.22 2.97
CA ASP A 77 4.11 -5.98 3.38
C ASP A 77 5.07 -5.16 4.28
N CYS A 78 4.53 -4.52 5.32
CA CYS A 78 5.23 -3.47 6.10
C CYS A 78 5.11 -3.54 7.64
#